data_AF-B2L4E3-F1
#
_entry.id   AF-B2L4E3-F1
#
_cell.length_a   1.000
_cell.length_b   1.000
_cell.length_c   1.000
_cell.angle_alpha   90.00
_cell.angle_beta   90.00
_cell.angle_gamma   90.00
#
_symmetry.space_group_name_H-M   'P 1'
#
loop_
_entity.id
_entity.type
_entity.pdbx_description
1 polymer ?
#
loop_
_entity_poly.entity_id
_entity_poly.type
_entity_poly.pdbx_seq_one_letter_code
_entity_poly.pdbx_strand_id
1 'polypeptide(L)' 'EYYAMLAKTGVHHYSGNNIELGTACGKYYRVCTLAIIDPGDSDIIRSMPEQQA' A
#
# COMPACT_ATOMS: atom_id res chain seq x y z
N GLU A 1 -7.25 8.48 0.29
CA GLU A 1 -6.28 9.44 -0.29
C GLU A 1 -6.16 10.76 0.48
N TYR A 2 -7.24 11.50 0.76
CA TYR A 2 -7.14 12.81 1.44
C TYR A 2 -6.29 12.80 2.73
N TYR A 3 -6.52 11.84 3.64
CA TYR A 3 -5.72 11.72 4.86
C TYR A 3 -4.24 11.36 4.59
N ALA A 4 -3.97 10.56 3.56
CA ALA A 4 -2.61 10.22 3.17
C ALA A 4 -1.87 11.46 2.61
N MET A 5 -2.56 12.30 1.83
CA MET A 5 -2.03 13.57 1.34
C MET A 5 -1.68 14.52 2.49
N LEU A 6 -2.58 14.70 3.47
CA LEU A 6 -2.30 15.52 4.65
C LEU A 6 -1.11 14.99 5.47
N ALA A 7 -1.01 13.66 5.59
CA ALA A 7 0.08 12.98 6.28
C ALA A 7 1.36 12.85 5.44
N LYS A 8 1.39 13.39 4.21
CA LYS A 8 2.49 13.24 3.25
C LYS A 8 2.92 11.78 3.04
N THR A 9 1.96 10.86 3.09
CA THR A 9 2.17 9.43 2.89
C THR A 9 1.93 9.08 1.43
N GLY A 10 2.84 8.31 0.83
CA GLY A 10 2.69 7.82 -0.54
C GLY A 10 1.47 6.90 -0.68
N VAL A 11 0.72 7.08 -1.76
CA VAL A 11 -0.42 6.22 -2.12
C VAL A 11 -0.07 5.46 -3.38
N HIS A 12 -0.14 4.12 -3.31
CA HIS A 12 0.03 3.26 -4.46
C HIS A 12 -1.32 2.64 -4.85
N HIS A 13 -1.76 2.88 -6.08
CA HIS A 13 -2.93 2.21 -6.64
C HIS A 13 -2.56 0.82 -7.13
N TYR A 14 -3.01 -0.20 -6.39
CA TYR A 14 -2.85 -1.58 -6.81
C TYR A 14 -3.68 -1.86 -8.07
N SER A 15 -3.05 -2.46 -9.08
CA SER A 15 -3.69 -2.74 -10.38
C SER A 15 -4.63 -3.96 -10.35
N GLY A 16 -4.55 -4.79 -9.31
CA GLY A 16 -5.40 -5.98 -9.15
C GLY A 16 -6.66 -5.71 -8.34
N ASN A 17 -7.48 -6.75 -8.14
CA ASN A 17 -8.70 -6.66 -7.33
C ASN A 17 -8.45 -6.98 -5.84
N ASN A 18 -9.48 -6.82 -4.99
CA ASN A 18 -9.38 -7.02 -3.55
C ASN A 18 -9.25 -8.50 -3.10
N ILE A 19 -9.54 -9.46 -3.98
CA ILE A 19 -9.31 -10.90 -3.72
C ILE A 19 -7.83 -11.21 -3.92
N GLU A 20 -7.25 -10.71 -5.02
CA GLU A 20 -5.82 -10.85 -5.33
C GLU A 20 -4.95 -10.17 -4.27
N LEU A 21 -5.33 -8.96 -3.83
CA LEU A 21 -4.62 -8.26 -2.77
C LEU A 21 -4.66 -9.03 -1.44
N GLY A 22 -5.83 -9.59 -1.08
CA GLY A 22 -5.95 -10.43 0.11
C GLY A 22 -5.07 -11.68 0.04
N THR A 23 -5.06 -12.34 -1.11
CA THR A 23 -4.24 -13.52 -1.38
C THR A 23 -2.74 -13.20 -1.31
N ALA A 24 -2.32 -12.06 -1.87
CA ALA A 24 -0.94 -11.59 -1.82
C ALA A 24 -0.47 -11.31 -0.38
N CYS A 25 -1.38 -10.86 0.50
CA CYS A 25 -1.11 -10.71 1.93
C CYS A 25 -1.27 -12.02 2.75
N GLY A 26 -1.49 -13.18 2.10
CA GLY A 26 -1.69 -14.47 2.77
C GLY A 26 -3.01 -14.57 3.54
N LYS A 27 -4.05 -13.82 3.16
CA LYS A 27 -5.36 -13.82 3.81
C LYS A 27 -6.40 -14.55 2.96
N TYR A 28 -7.30 -15.27 3.64
CA TYR A 28 -8.44 -15.97 3.01
C TYR A 28 -9.71 -15.10 2.90
N TYR A 29 -9.57 -13.79 3.07
CA TYR A 29 -10.65 -12.81 2.96
C TYR A 29 -10.19 -11.63 2.10
N ARG A 30 -11.16 -10.87 1.58
CA ARG A 30 -10.91 -9.72 0.69
C ARG A 30 -10.25 -8.57 1.45
N VAL A 31 -9.24 -7.94 0.84
CA VAL A 31 -8.55 -6.75 1.38
C VAL A 31 -8.70 -5.62 0.39
N CYS A 32 -9.40 -4.54 0.79
CA CYS A 32 -9.63 -3.38 -0.08
C CYS A 32 -8.51 -2.32 0.02
N THR A 33 -7.81 -2.27 1.15
CA THR A 33 -6.74 -1.29 1.41
C THR A 33 -5.78 -1.86 2.46
N LEU A 34 -4.49 -1.56 2.32
CA LEU A 34 -3.42 -1.91 3.26
C LEU A 34 -2.65 -0.64 3.63
N ALA A 35 -2.19 -0.52 4.87
CA ALA A 35 -1.22 0.47 5.29
C ALA A 35 0.06 -0.23 5.76
N ILE A 36 1.21 0.32 5.37
CA ILE A 36 2.51 -0.15 5.85
C ILE A 36 2.86 0.68 7.09
N ILE A 37 2.88 0.04 8.25
CA ILE A 37 3.29 0.67 9.52
C ILE A 37 4.79 0.51 9.73
N ASP A 38 5.32 -0.67 9.39
CA ASP A 38 6.74 -1.01 9.41
C ASP A 38 7.05 -1.90 8.19
N PRO A 39 8.00 -1.53 7.32
CA PRO A 39 8.39 -2.36 6.18
C PRO A 39 9.17 -3.62 6.57
N GLY A 40 9.77 -3.67 7.77
CA GLY A 40 10.75 -4.71 8.12
C GLY A 40 11.85 -4.79 7.07
N ASP A 41 12.17 -6.02 6.63
CA ASP A 41 13.18 -6.28 5.59
C ASP A 41 12.65 -6.17 4.15
N SER A 42 11.40 -5.73 3.96
CA SER A 42 10.80 -5.63 2.62
C SER A 42 11.24 -4.36 1.88
N ASP A 43 11.51 -4.49 0.59
CA ASP A 43 11.81 -3.36 -0.31
C ASP A 43 10.55 -2.57 -0.74
N ILE A 44 9.37 -2.84 -0.15
CA ILE A 44 8.06 -2.35 -0.60
C ILE A 44 7.93 -0.81 -0.64
N ILE A 45 8.72 -0.09 0.16
CA ILE A 45 8.72 1.38 0.22
C ILE A 45 9.68 1.99 -0.84
N ARG A 46 10.68 1.24 -1.32
CA ARG A 46 11.73 1.79 -2.22
C ARG A 46 11.20 2.20 -3.58
N SER A 47 10.09 1.61 -4.05
CA SER A 47 9.50 1.90 -5.36
C SER A 47 8.49 3.04 -5.33
N MET A 48 8.23 3.68 -4.18
CA MET A 48 7.39 4.86 -4.15
C MET A 48 8.19 6.06 -4.65
N PRO A 49 7.79 6.72 -5.75
CA PRO A 49 8.40 8.00 -6.11
C PRO A 49 8.16 8.97 -4.94
N GLU A 50 9.22 9.66 -4.49
CA GLU A 50 9.05 10.80 -3.59
C GLU A 50 8.03 11.73 -4.26
N GLN A 51 6.97 12.05 -3.52
CA GLN A 51 5.98 12.99 -3.99
C GLN A 51 6.68 14.35 -4.05
N GLN A 52 7.24 14.67 -5.22
CA GLN A 52 7.93 15.93 -5.48
C GLN A 52 6.91 17.04 -5.26
N ALA A 53 7.12 17.80 -4.18
CA ALA A 53 6.36 19.00 -3.86
C ALA A 53 6.66 20.10 -4.88
#